data_AF-A0A7C1NKS2-F1
#
_entry.id   AF-A0A7C1NKS2-F1
#
_cell.length_a   1.000
_cell.length_b   1.000
_cell.length_c   1.000
_cell.angle_alpha   90.00
_cell.angle_beta   90.00
_cell.angle_gamma   90.00
#
_symmetry.space_group_name_H-M   'P 1'
#
loop_
_entity.id
_entity.type
_entity.pdbx_description
1 polymer ?
#
loop_
_entity_poly.entity_id
_entity_poly.type
_entity_poly.pdbx_seq_one_letter_code
_entity_poly.pdbx_strand_id
1 'polypeptide(L)'
;MNLFDIAIIIIVGFSLIRGFFRGFIKELFSVIGLFVGFYAAYTYYQQIAKFLSQWITNASYLNILSFMIIFCGIFFIISILGVIIKYILNISFLKWADRIFGAGFGAIKGILFVSILLIMLITF
;
A
#
# COMPACT_ATOMS: atom_id res chain seq x y z
N MET A 1 -20.77 13.56 22.59
CA MET A 1 -19.67 12.92 21.84
C MET A 1 -18.38 13.32 22.53
N ASN A 2 -17.59 12.36 22.99
CA ASN A 2 -16.30 12.67 23.59
C ASN A 2 -15.31 13.16 22.53
N LEU A 3 -14.26 13.89 22.96
CA LEU A 3 -13.15 14.28 22.09
C LEU A 3 -12.56 13.09 21.32
N PHE A 4 -12.58 11.91 21.94
CA PHE A 4 -12.15 10.66 21.33
C PHE A 4 -13.04 10.21 20.16
N ASP A 5 -14.37 10.27 20.33
CA ASP A 5 -15.32 9.90 19.27
C ASP A 5 -15.17 10.81 18.06
N ILE A 6 -14.93 12.11 18.30
CA ILE A 6 -14.71 13.11 17.25
C ILE A 6 -13.42 12.80 16.47
N ALA A 7 -12.33 12.44 17.16
CA ALA A 7 -11.08 12.06 16.52
C ALA A 7 -11.24 10.82 15.62
N ILE A 8 -11.98 9.81 16.08
CA ILE A 8 -12.28 8.60 15.29
C ILE A 8 -13.05 8.96 14.02
N ILE A 9 -14.10 9.77 14.13
CA ILE A 9 -14.92 10.19 12.98
C ILE A 9 -14.06 10.95 11.96
N ILE A 10 -13.15 11.81 12.41
CA ILE A 10 -12.24 12.55 11.52
C ILE A 10 -11.29 11.59 10.79
N ILE A 11 -10.68 10.63 11.49
CA ILE A 11 -9.74 9.68 10.87
C ILE A 11 -10.46 8.79 9.87
N VAL A 12 -11.61 8.20 10.25
CA VAL A 12 -12.39 7.33 9.36
C VAL A 12 -12.94 8.13 8.19
N GLY A 13 -13.50 9.32 8.42
CA GLY A 13 -14.01 10.21 7.38
C GLY A 13 -12.92 10.61 6.39
N PHE A 14 -11.74 11.01 6.87
CA PHE A 14 -10.59 11.30 6.01
C PHE A 14 -10.16 10.09 5.19
N SER A 15 -10.12 8.90 5.81
CA SER A 15 -9.74 7.66 5.14
C SER A 15 -10.75 7.27 4.05
N LEU A 16 -12.04 7.48 4.31
CA LEU A 16 -13.14 7.24 3.39
C LEU A 16 -13.08 8.18 2.18
N ILE A 17 -12.91 9.48 2.42
CA ILE A 17 -12.76 10.51 1.38
C ILE A 17 -11.51 10.21 0.53
N ARG A 18 -10.39 9.91 1.18
CA ARG A 18 -9.13 9.57 0.50
C ARG A 18 -9.27 8.31 -0.37
N GLY A 19 -9.97 7.28 0.15
CA GLY A 19 -10.29 6.06 -0.60
C GLY A 19 -11.17 6.32 -1.81
N PHE A 20 -12.17 7.18 -1.68
CA PHE A 20 -13.03 7.62 -2.78
C PHE A 20 -12.23 8.31 -3.90
N PHE A 21 -11.30 9.21 -3.54
CA PHE A 21 -10.47 9.92 -4.52
C PHE A 21 -9.42 9.02 -5.18
N ARG A 22 -8.80 8.09 -4.44
CA ARG A 22 -7.83 7.14 -5.00
C ARG A 22 -8.48 6.10 -5.92
N GLY A 23 -9.69 5.63 -5.58
CA GLY A 23 -10.40 4.58 -6.30
C GLY A 23 -9.89 3.17 -5.98
N PHE A 24 -10.79 2.20 -6.03
CA PHE A 24 -10.55 0.80 -5.67
C PHE A 24 -9.40 0.16 -6.43
N ILE A 25 -9.36 0.31 -7.76
CA ILE A 25 -8.34 -0.31 -8.62
C ILE A 25 -6.94 0.11 -8.16
N LYS A 26 -6.72 1.41 -7.93
CA LYS A 26 -5.41 1.91 -7.50
C LYS A 26 -5.03 1.39 -6.12
N GLU A 27 -6.00 1.32 -5.21
CA GLU A 27 -5.81 0.78 -3.86
C GLU A 27 -5.44 -0.71 -3.91
N LEU A 28 -6.14 -1.50 -4.75
CA LEU A 28 -5.93 -2.92 -4.92
C LEU A 28 -4.55 -3.22 -5.51
N PHE A 29 -4.17 -2.55 -6.60
CA PHE A 29 -2.84 -2.71 -7.21
C PHE A 29 -1.71 -2.27 -6.28
N SER A 30 -1.92 -1.24 -5.46
CA SER A 30 -0.94 -0.85 -4.45
C SER A 30 -0.75 -1.94 -3.38
N VAL A 31 -1.83 -2.59 -2.95
CA VAL A 31 -1.77 -3.69 -1.97
C VAL A 31 -1.13 -4.93 -2.60
N ILE A 32 -1.53 -5.31 -3.81
CA ILE A 32 -0.92 -6.41 -4.57
C ILE A 32 0.57 -6.14 -4.78
N GLY A 33 0.93 -4.91 -5.15
CA GLY A 33 2.31 -4.50 -5.35
C GLY A 33 3.16 -4.64 -4.09
N LEU A 34 2.57 -4.40 -2.92
CA LEU A 34 3.23 -4.58 -1.63
C LEU A 34 3.51 -6.07 -1.38
N PHE A 35 2.51 -6.95 -1.53
CA PHE A 35 2.68 -8.39 -1.30
C PHE A 35 3.61 -9.04 -2.33
N VAL A 36 3.37 -8.80 -3.63
CA VAL A 36 4.18 -9.36 -4.71
C VAL A 36 5.59 -8.80 -4.68
N GLY A 37 5.75 -7.50 -4.43
CA GLY A 37 7.05 -6.87 -4.27
C GLY A 37 7.82 -7.44 -3.10
N PHE A 38 7.18 -7.65 -1.96
CA PHE A 38 7.82 -8.24 -0.78
C PHE A 38 8.22 -9.69 -1.03
N TYR A 39 7.32 -10.51 -1.61
CA TYR A 39 7.60 -11.90 -1.93
C TYR A 39 8.76 -12.05 -2.92
N ALA A 40 8.75 -11.25 -3.98
CA ALA A 40 9.81 -11.25 -4.98
C ALA A 40 11.13 -10.72 -4.41
N ALA A 41 11.11 -9.66 -3.61
CA ALA A 41 12.30 -9.17 -2.93
C ALA A 41 12.89 -10.23 -1.99
N TYR A 42 12.05 -10.91 -1.21
CA TYR A 42 12.48 -11.99 -0.32
C TYR A 42 13.06 -13.20 -1.08
N THR A 43 12.55 -13.48 -2.28
CA THR A 43 13.03 -14.62 -3.08
C THR A 43 14.29 -14.27 -3.86
N TYR A 44 14.38 -13.08 -4.44
CA TYR A 44 15.41 -12.71 -5.42
C TYR A 44 16.52 -11.79 -4.86
N TYR A 45 16.45 -11.35 -3.59
CA TYR A 45 17.48 -10.45 -3.03
C TYR A 45 18.90 -11.02 -3.15
N GLN A 46 19.07 -12.35 -2.99
CA GLN A 46 20.38 -13.00 -3.09
C GLN A 46 20.97 -12.92 -4.52
N GLN A 47 20.12 -12.85 -5.54
CA GLN A 47 20.56 -12.79 -6.92
C GLN A 47 21.09 -11.39 -7.26
N ILE A 48 20.41 -10.34 -6.80
CA ILE A 48 20.88 -8.95 -6.93
C ILE A 48 22.09 -8.68 -6.02
N ALA A 49 22.11 -9.30 -4.84
CA ALA A 49 23.22 -9.24 -3.90
C ALA A 49 24.56 -9.64 -4.54
N LYS A 50 24.57 -10.68 -5.39
CA LYS A 50 25.77 -11.12 -6.12
C LYS A 50 26.28 -10.10 -7.13
N PHE A 51 25.39 -9.31 -7.75
CA PHE A 51 25.81 -8.22 -8.63
C PHE A 51 26.35 -7.05 -7.83
N LEU A 52 25.75 -6.75 -6.68
CA LEU A 52 26.17 -5.64 -5.81
C LEU A 52 27.40 -5.93 -4.96
N SER A 53 27.82 -7.18 -4.82
CA SER A 53 29.00 -7.57 -4.04
C SER A 53 30.31 -7.03 -4.61
N GLN A 54 30.29 -6.54 -5.86
CA GLN A 54 31.42 -5.86 -6.47
C GLN A 54 31.64 -4.44 -5.93
N TRP A 55 30.60 -3.79 -5.39
CA TRP A 55 30.66 -2.41 -4.89
C TRP A 55 30.54 -2.31 -3.36
N ILE A 56 29.89 -3.28 -2.70
CA ILE A 56 29.64 -3.25 -1.26
C ILE A 56 30.24 -4.49 -0.60
N THR A 57 31.17 -4.29 0.33
CA THR A 57 31.86 -5.37 1.04
C THR A 57 31.06 -5.89 2.24
N ASN A 58 30.17 -5.08 2.81
CA ASN A 58 29.42 -5.45 4.00
C ASN A 58 28.13 -6.21 3.65
N ALA A 59 28.08 -7.50 4.01
CA ALA A 59 27.01 -8.43 3.64
C ALA A 59 25.61 -8.00 4.13
N SER A 60 25.51 -7.43 5.34
CA SER A 60 24.21 -6.98 5.87
C SER A 60 23.63 -5.81 5.07
N TYR A 61 24.45 -4.80 4.79
CA TYR A 61 24.03 -3.65 3.98
C TYR A 61 23.66 -4.07 2.57
N LEU A 62 24.44 -4.96 1.98
CA LEU A 62 24.23 -5.45 0.63
C LEU A 62 22.89 -6.19 0.48
N ASN A 63 22.55 -7.06 1.44
CA ASN A 63 21.27 -7.78 1.43
C ASN A 63 20.08 -6.82 1.59
N ILE A 64 20.17 -5.85 2.51
CA ILE A 64 19.12 -4.84 2.73
C ILE A 64 18.93 -4.00 1.46
N LEU A 65 20.01 -3.54 0.84
CA LEU A 65 19.94 -2.71 -0.36
C LEU A 65 19.35 -3.48 -1.55
N SER A 66 19.77 -4.74 -1.72
CA SER A 66 19.27 -5.61 -2.79
C SER A 66 17.78 -5.89 -2.63
N PHE A 67 17.33 -6.19 -1.41
CA PHE A 67 15.91 -6.35 -1.09
C PHE A 67 15.13 -5.06 -1.42
N MET A 68 15.64 -3.91 -0.99
CA MET A 68 14.96 -2.62 -1.17
C MET A 68 14.85 -2.23 -2.65
N ILE A 69 15.88 -2.50 -3.45
CA ILE A 69 15.87 -2.27 -4.91
C ILE A 69 14.77 -3.10 -5.58
N ILE A 70 14.70 -4.40 -5.28
CA ILE A 70 13.68 -5.29 -5.87
C ILE A 70 12.29 -4.89 -5.43
N PHE A 71 12.10 -4.68 -4.13
CA PHE A 71 10.82 -4.30 -3.56
C PHE A 71 10.31 -3.02 -4.21
N CYS A 72 11.12 -1.96 -4.25
CA CYS A 72 10.76 -0.70 -4.89
C CYS A 72 10.49 -0.88 -6.38
N GLY A 73 11.36 -1.57 -7.12
CA GLY A 73 11.18 -1.78 -8.55
C GLY A 73 9.85 -2.44 -8.89
N ILE A 74 9.53 -3.55 -8.22
CA ILE A 74 8.29 -4.30 -8.45
C ILE A 74 7.06 -3.53 -7.96
N PHE A 75 7.14 -2.90 -6.77
CA PHE A 75 6.06 -2.08 -6.24
C PHE A 75 5.71 -0.93 -7.21
N PHE A 76 6.72 -0.27 -7.78
CA PHE A 76 6.52 0.79 -8.77
C PHE A 76 5.88 0.26 -10.06
N ILE A 77 6.38 -0.85 -10.61
CA ILE A 77 5.83 -1.46 -11.83
C ILE A 77 4.35 -1.80 -11.65
N ILE A 78 4.00 -2.47 -10.55
CA ILE A 78 2.61 -2.88 -10.28
C ILE A 78 1.72 -1.67 -10.02
N SER A 79 2.23 -0.65 -9.31
CA SER A 79 1.49 0.60 -9.10
C SER A 79 1.20 1.33 -10.40
N ILE A 80 2.16 1.37 -11.33
CA ILE A 80 2.00 1.96 -12.66
C ILE A 80 0.96 1.18 -13.47
N LEU A 81 1.03 -0.16 -13.45
CA LEU A 81 0.03 -1.02 -14.10
C LEU A 81 -1.39 -0.72 -13.58
N GLY A 82 -1.56 -0.53 -12.27
CA GLY A 82 -2.84 -0.14 -11.70
C GLY A 82 -3.37 1.19 -12.22
N VAL A 83 -2.50 2.17 -12.48
CA VAL A 83 -2.87 3.46 -13.09
C VAL A 83 -3.28 3.27 -14.56
N ILE A 84 -2.51 2.50 -15.32
CA ILE A 84 -2.81 2.20 -16.73
C ILE A 84 -4.14 1.47 -16.86
N ILE A 85 -4.37 0.44 -16.05
CA ILE A 85 -5.63 -0.33 -16.04
C ILE A 85 -6.81 0.58 -15.68
N LYS A 86 -6.64 1.45 -14.68
CA LYS A 86 -7.66 2.45 -14.33
C LYS A 86 -7.97 3.39 -15.51
N TYR A 87 -6.96 3.76 -16.30
CA TYR A 87 -7.13 4.60 -17.47
C TYR A 87 -7.84 3.88 -18.62
N ILE A 88 -7.55 2.59 -18.83
CA ILE A 88 -8.21 1.76 -19.85
C ILE A 88 -9.67 1.48 -19.49
N LEU A 89 -9.97 1.23 -18.21
CA LEU A 89 -11.31 0.95 -17.70
C LEU A 89 -12.21 2.20 -17.57
N ASN A 90 -11.94 3.27 -18.31
CA ASN A 90 -12.65 4.56 -18.26
C ASN A 90 -14.07 4.49 -18.88
N ILE A 91 -14.79 3.39 -18.65
CA ILE A 91 -16.21 3.22 -18.92
C ILE A 91 -16.96 3.99 -17.83
N SER A 92 -17.83 4.93 -18.24
CA SER A 92 -18.53 5.88 -17.34
C SER A 92 -19.20 5.21 -16.13
N PHE A 93 -19.76 3.99 -16.32
CA PHE A 93 -20.41 3.22 -15.25
C PHE A 93 -19.43 2.63 -14.21
N LEU A 94 -18.28 2.12 -14.65
CA LEU A 94 -17.29 1.51 -13.74
C LEU A 94 -16.58 2.55 -12.87
N LYS A 95 -16.52 3.81 -13.33
CA LYS A 95 -15.85 4.90 -12.59
C LYS A 95 -16.56 5.25 -11.29
N TRP A 96 -17.89 5.18 -11.24
CA TRP A 96 -18.65 5.43 -10.01
C TRP A 96 -18.53 4.23 -9.05
N ALA A 97 -18.59 3.00 -9.58
CA ALA A 97 -18.33 1.79 -8.81
C ALA A 97 -16.91 1.79 -8.21
N ASP A 98 -15.86 2.10 -8.99
CA ASP A 98 -14.46 2.17 -8.53
C ASP A 98 -14.29 3.12 -7.34
N ARG A 99 -14.97 4.26 -7.36
CA ARG A 99 -14.93 5.23 -6.26
C ARG A 99 -15.66 4.76 -5.01
N ILE A 100 -16.81 4.10 -5.16
CA ILE A 100 -17.58 3.55 -4.02
C ILE A 100 -16.84 2.40 -3.37
N PHE A 101 -16.34 1.44 -4.16
CA PHE A 101 -15.50 0.37 -3.63
C PHE A 101 -14.21 0.92 -3.02
N GLY A 102 -13.64 2.00 -3.60
CA GLY A 102 -12.49 2.71 -3.04
C GLY A 102 -12.79 3.36 -1.70
N ALA A 103 -13.97 3.97 -1.55
CA ALA A 103 -14.45 4.52 -0.28
C ALA A 103 -14.62 3.42 0.79
N GLY A 104 -15.22 2.29 0.42
CA GLY A 104 -15.36 1.12 1.30
C GLY A 104 -14.00 0.59 1.78
N PHE A 105 -13.06 0.42 0.85
CA PHE A 105 -11.70 -0.01 1.19
C PHE A 105 -10.96 1.01 2.07
N GLY A 106 -11.14 2.31 1.79
CA GLY A 106 -10.59 3.41 2.59
C GLY A 106 -11.17 3.46 4.00
N ALA A 107 -12.47 3.20 4.15
CA ALA A 107 -13.13 3.09 5.44
C ALA A 107 -12.60 1.90 6.24
N ILE A 108 -12.48 0.72 5.62
CA ILE A 108 -11.90 -0.47 6.26
C ILE A 108 -10.49 -0.18 6.77
N LYS A 109 -9.63 0.46 5.95
CA LYS A 109 -8.28 0.89 6.39
C LYS A 109 -8.34 1.89 7.55
N GLY A 110 -9.26 2.86 7.50
CA GLY A 110 -9.43 3.85 8.56
C GLY A 110 -9.85 3.21 9.88
N ILE A 111 -10.82 2.30 9.83
CA ILE A 111 -11.29 1.53 10.99
C ILE A 111 -10.19 0.65 11.55
N LEU A 112 -9.43 -0.05 10.70
CA LEU A 112 -8.27 -0.85 11.13
C LEU A 112 -7.24 0.04 11.85
N PHE A 113 -6.93 1.21 11.28
CA PHE A 113 -5.97 2.14 11.88
C PHE A 113 -6.44 2.66 13.24
N VAL A 114 -7.71 3.05 13.35
CA VAL A 114 -8.33 3.45 14.62
C VAL A 114 -8.34 2.30 15.62
N SER A 115 -8.64 1.07 15.19
CA SER A 115 -8.67 -0.11 16.06
C SER A 115 -7.29 -0.39 16.66
N ILE A 116 -6.23 -0.28 15.86
CA ILE A 116 -4.84 -0.42 16.33
C ILE A 116 -4.50 0.67 17.36
N LEU A 117 -4.87 1.92 17.09
CA LEU A 117 -4.66 3.03 18.03
C LEU A 117 -5.39 2.82 19.36
N LEU A 118 -6.63 2.35 19.32
CA LEU A 118 -7.43 2.03 20.50
C LEU A 118 -6.80 0.92 21.32
N ILE A 119 -6.40 -0.18 20.67
CA ILE A 119 -5.74 -1.31 21.35
C ILE A 119 -4.45 -0.83 22.02
N MET A 120 -3.64 -0.02 21.34
CA MET A 120 -2.42 0.55 21.90
C MET A 120 -2.72 1.40 23.15
N LEU A 121 -3.76 2.24 23.12
CA LEU A 121 -4.13 3.10 24.25
C LEU A 121 -4.74 2.35 25.44
N ILE A 122 -5.42 1.23 25.18
CA ILE A 122 -6.05 0.43 26.24
C ILE A 122 -5.05 -0.55 26.87
N THR A 123 -4.11 -1.07 26.07
CA THR A 123 -3.17 -2.13 26.49
C THR A 123 -1.94 -1.58 27.21
N PHE A 124 -1.49 -0.38 26.85
CA PHE A 124 -0.34 0.31 27.44
C PHE A 124 -0.79 1.54 28.22
#